data_AF-A0A2V3HF52-F1
#
_entry.id   AF-A0A2V3HF52-F1
#
_cell.length_a   1.000
_cell.length_b   1.000
_cell.length_c   1.000
_cell.angle_alpha   90.00
_cell.angle_beta   90.00
_cell.angle_gamma   90.00
#
_symmetry.space_group_name_H-M   'P 1'
#
loop_
_entity.id
_entity.type
_entity.pdbx_description
1 polymer ?
#
loop_
_entity_poly.entity_id
_entity_poly.type
_entity_poly.pdbx_seq_one_letter_code
_entity_poly.pdbx_strand_id
1 'polypeptide(L)'
;MPADPDGDRICSALDDDDDGDGVLDVDDEFPDDANETSDFDGDGIGDNGDTDDDGDSWSDSDEAACGTNSRDNASIPSDFDGDMVCDLMDDDDDDDGVDDVDDAFPYDGSESMDTDQDGIGDNADDDDDADGWLDSDETDCGTDSKDDTSIPLDTDSDMICDLVDDDDDGDGIVDEIDEFPNDATEWSDLDSDGIGDNADLDDDGDGFDDDIDAFPIDSMEWLDTDGDGVGDNADTDADGDGWSDADEEELGYDPLDANSFPIDTDEDGIADNRDDDDDGDGYEDRDEERCLSDPLDAASIPTDSDSDNECDELDSDDDNDGVADIFDDFPTDPLEYKDSDGDGEGDNADFDDDNDGWSDYAEQRCLTDSKDASSVPVDSDGDGICDINEETDDGGLLPGFGALAAISMLGAAARARRD
;
A
#
# COMPACT_ATOMS: atom_id res chain seq x y z
N MET A 1 -98.02 75.19 -44.26
CA MET A 1 -97.18 75.81 -45.31
C MET A 1 -96.33 74.67 -45.87
N PRO A 2 -95.95 74.67 -47.15
CA PRO A 2 -94.87 73.80 -47.62
C PRO A 2 -93.64 74.00 -46.75
N ALA A 3 -92.83 72.96 -46.55
CA ALA A 3 -91.50 73.10 -45.95
C ALA A 3 -90.60 73.88 -46.92
N ASP A 4 -89.71 74.69 -46.35
CA ASP A 4 -88.76 75.62 -46.97
C ASP A 4 -87.65 75.80 -45.90
N PRO A 5 -86.81 74.76 -45.69
CA PRO A 5 -85.82 74.70 -44.61
C PRO A 5 -84.75 75.80 -44.72
N ASP A 6 -84.24 76.05 -45.92
CA ASP A 6 -83.18 77.04 -46.21
C ASP A 6 -83.71 78.50 -46.34
N GLY A 7 -85.01 78.67 -46.59
CA GLY A 7 -85.68 79.96 -46.69
C GLY A 7 -85.46 80.69 -48.01
N ASP A 8 -85.02 80.03 -49.08
CA ASP A 8 -84.80 80.62 -50.40
C ASP A 8 -86.11 80.93 -51.17
N ARG A 9 -87.23 80.40 -50.64
CA ARG A 9 -88.62 80.54 -51.11
C ARG A 9 -89.00 79.61 -52.26
N ILE A 10 -88.21 78.61 -52.55
CA ILE A 10 -88.60 77.37 -53.20
C ILE A 10 -89.18 76.49 -52.07
N CYS A 11 -89.91 75.44 -52.43
CA CYS A 11 -90.46 74.54 -51.41
C CYS A 11 -89.85 73.18 -51.63
N SER A 12 -89.64 72.41 -50.57
CA SER A 12 -88.78 71.23 -50.64
C SER A 12 -89.07 70.26 -51.80
N ALA A 13 -90.37 70.06 -52.11
CA ALA A 13 -90.80 69.24 -53.25
C ALA A 13 -90.40 69.75 -54.67
N LEU A 14 -89.79 70.92 -54.77
CA LEU A 14 -89.32 71.59 -56.00
C LEU A 14 -87.94 72.21 -55.82
N ASP A 15 -87.35 72.09 -54.64
CA ASP A 15 -85.94 72.38 -54.42
C ASP A 15 -85.12 71.16 -54.82
N ASP A 16 -83.87 71.38 -55.20
CA ASP A 16 -82.93 70.28 -55.43
C ASP A 16 -81.81 70.27 -54.34
N ASP A 17 -81.86 71.21 -53.37
CA ASP A 17 -80.94 71.45 -52.24
C ASP A 17 -81.79 72.07 -51.10
N ASP A 18 -82.48 71.20 -50.36
CA ASP A 18 -83.59 71.53 -49.44
C ASP A 18 -83.14 72.38 -48.23
N ASP A 19 -81.90 72.26 -47.79
CA ASP A 19 -81.34 72.98 -46.64
C ASP A 19 -80.29 74.05 -47.00
N GLY A 20 -79.86 74.10 -48.27
CA GLY A 20 -79.08 75.17 -48.85
C GLY A 20 -77.60 75.14 -48.48
N ASP A 21 -77.05 73.97 -48.12
CA ASP A 21 -75.64 73.81 -47.78
C ASP A 21 -74.72 73.61 -49.01
N GLY A 22 -75.33 73.38 -50.17
CA GLY A 22 -74.66 73.25 -51.46
C GLY A 22 -74.41 71.81 -51.93
N VAL A 23 -74.90 70.80 -51.23
CA VAL A 23 -75.05 69.42 -51.70
C VAL A 23 -76.50 69.23 -52.21
N LEU A 24 -76.70 68.44 -53.27
CA LEU A 24 -78.04 68.22 -53.80
C LEU A 24 -78.73 67.11 -53.01
N ASP A 25 -80.05 67.18 -52.78
CA ASP A 25 -80.84 66.18 -52.03
C ASP A 25 -80.64 64.71 -52.47
N VAL A 26 -80.19 64.51 -53.71
CA VAL A 26 -79.95 63.17 -54.29
C VAL A 26 -78.59 62.57 -53.93
N ASP A 27 -77.64 63.41 -53.53
CA ASP A 27 -76.28 63.08 -53.14
C ASP A 27 -76.01 63.48 -51.67
N ASP A 28 -77.06 63.90 -50.95
CA ASP A 28 -77.07 64.32 -49.55
C ASP A 28 -77.83 63.30 -48.69
N GLU A 29 -77.17 62.72 -47.69
CA GLU A 29 -77.79 61.77 -46.77
C GLU A 29 -78.69 62.48 -45.72
N PHE A 30 -78.48 63.79 -45.50
CA PHE A 30 -79.26 64.64 -44.59
C PHE A 30 -79.88 65.88 -45.27
N PRO A 31 -80.77 65.74 -46.28
CA PRO A 31 -81.28 66.87 -47.08
C PRO A 31 -82.03 67.99 -46.34
N ASP A 32 -82.28 67.86 -45.03
CA ASP A 32 -83.00 68.85 -44.22
C ASP A 32 -82.08 69.50 -43.14
N ASP A 33 -80.79 69.15 -43.05
CA ASP A 33 -79.82 69.66 -42.07
C ASP A 33 -78.54 70.18 -42.71
N ALA A 34 -78.51 71.49 -42.97
CA ALA A 34 -77.41 72.18 -43.64
C ALA A 34 -76.02 72.14 -42.96
N ASN A 35 -75.87 71.41 -41.86
CA ASN A 35 -74.59 71.16 -41.22
C ASN A 35 -74.08 69.74 -41.43
N GLU A 36 -74.83 68.86 -42.10
CA GLU A 36 -74.50 67.46 -42.32
C GLU A 36 -74.78 67.06 -43.76
N THR A 37 -73.85 66.32 -44.39
CA THR A 37 -74.01 65.91 -45.80
C THR A 37 -73.63 64.46 -46.06
N SER A 38 -73.08 63.76 -45.07
CA SER A 38 -72.51 62.41 -45.19
C SER A 38 -72.74 61.64 -43.89
N ASP A 39 -72.93 60.33 -44.03
CA ASP A 39 -73.12 59.33 -42.97
C ASP A 39 -72.27 58.11 -43.39
N PHE A 40 -71.00 58.08 -43.01
CA PHE A 40 -70.07 57.11 -43.57
C PHE A 40 -70.28 55.67 -43.06
N ASP A 41 -70.78 55.49 -41.83
CA ASP A 41 -71.10 54.18 -41.26
C ASP A 41 -72.59 53.77 -41.43
N GLY A 42 -73.47 54.72 -41.72
CA GLY A 42 -74.89 54.51 -41.98
C GLY A 42 -75.74 54.36 -40.71
N ASP A 43 -75.32 54.88 -39.56
CA ASP A 43 -76.04 54.77 -38.30
C ASP A 43 -77.19 55.79 -38.14
N GLY A 44 -77.20 56.82 -39.00
CA GLY A 44 -78.17 57.90 -39.04
C GLY A 44 -77.79 59.17 -38.28
N ILE A 45 -76.55 59.30 -37.82
CA ILE A 45 -75.89 60.52 -37.34
C ILE A 45 -74.96 61.02 -38.47
N GLY A 46 -74.89 62.34 -38.69
CA GLY A 46 -74.04 62.88 -39.76
C GLY A 46 -72.60 63.08 -39.32
N ASP A 47 -71.64 62.90 -40.22
CA ASP A 47 -70.19 62.92 -39.96
C ASP A 47 -69.70 64.16 -39.16
N ASN A 48 -70.30 65.35 -39.29
CA ASN A 48 -69.84 66.53 -38.54
C ASN A 48 -70.30 66.53 -37.06
N GLY A 49 -71.25 65.66 -36.72
CA GLY A 49 -71.85 65.49 -35.40
C GLY A 49 -71.67 64.09 -34.81
N ASP A 50 -71.22 63.13 -35.61
CA ASP A 50 -70.74 61.83 -35.16
C ASP A 50 -69.36 61.98 -34.48
N THR A 51 -69.03 61.02 -33.64
CA THR A 51 -67.72 60.90 -33.01
C THR A 51 -66.97 59.65 -33.45
N ASP A 52 -67.59 58.78 -34.25
CA ASP A 52 -67.03 57.56 -34.84
C ASP A 52 -67.56 57.46 -36.29
N ASP A 53 -67.00 58.29 -37.18
CA ASP A 53 -67.47 58.50 -38.56
C ASP A 53 -67.59 57.18 -39.36
N ASP A 54 -66.84 56.11 -39.02
CA ASP A 54 -66.83 54.84 -39.76
C ASP A 54 -67.30 53.58 -39.01
N GLY A 55 -67.68 53.75 -37.75
CA GLY A 55 -68.32 52.73 -36.92
C GLY A 55 -67.39 51.57 -36.53
N ASP A 56 -66.07 51.81 -36.48
CA ASP A 56 -65.07 50.81 -36.12
C ASP A 56 -64.78 50.72 -34.61
N SER A 57 -65.46 51.57 -33.81
CA SER A 57 -65.37 51.71 -32.35
C SER A 57 -64.26 52.63 -31.82
N TRP A 58 -63.44 53.21 -32.70
CA TRP A 58 -62.50 54.27 -32.33
C TRP A 58 -63.11 55.63 -32.59
N SER A 59 -62.90 56.58 -31.68
CA SER A 59 -63.42 57.92 -31.91
C SER A 59 -62.56 58.69 -32.90
N ASP A 60 -63.15 59.60 -33.68
CA ASP A 60 -62.41 60.48 -34.59
C ASP A 60 -61.28 61.23 -33.88
N SER A 61 -61.48 61.55 -32.59
CA SER A 61 -60.46 62.22 -31.79
C SER A 61 -59.29 61.31 -31.40
N ASP A 62 -59.56 60.04 -31.15
CA ASP A 62 -58.53 59.04 -30.83
C ASP A 62 -57.78 58.67 -32.12
N GLU A 63 -58.48 58.42 -33.21
CA GLU A 63 -57.87 58.17 -34.51
C GLU A 63 -57.01 59.34 -35.01
N ALA A 64 -57.46 60.58 -34.80
CA ALA A 64 -56.65 61.76 -35.11
C ALA A 64 -55.39 61.84 -34.23
N ALA A 65 -55.42 61.33 -33.00
CA ALA A 65 -54.26 61.25 -32.12
C ALA A 65 -53.30 60.12 -32.54
N CYS A 66 -53.85 58.97 -32.93
CA CYS A 66 -53.12 57.77 -33.34
C CYS A 66 -52.68 57.79 -34.81
N GLY A 67 -53.17 58.75 -35.60
CA GLY A 67 -52.79 58.96 -36.99
C GLY A 67 -53.51 58.06 -37.99
N THR A 68 -54.67 57.50 -37.62
CA THR A 68 -55.52 56.70 -38.49
C THR A 68 -56.63 57.53 -39.16
N ASN A 69 -57.48 56.92 -39.97
CA ASN A 69 -58.42 57.61 -40.83
C ASN A 69 -59.85 57.26 -40.45
N SER A 70 -60.53 58.20 -39.80
CA SER A 70 -61.91 58.08 -39.32
C SER A 70 -63.00 57.88 -40.35
N ARG A 71 -62.64 57.76 -41.62
CA ARG A 71 -63.56 57.45 -42.71
C ARG A 71 -63.14 56.20 -43.45
N ASP A 72 -62.57 55.23 -42.75
CA ASP A 72 -62.18 53.94 -43.29
C ASP A 72 -62.08 52.92 -42.16
N ASN A 73 -63.16 52.17 -41.89
CA ASN A 73 -63.22 51.14 -40.83
C ASN A 73 -62.14 50.04 -40.88
N ALA A 74 -61.32 49.99 -41.94
CA ALA A 74 -60.16 49.11 -42.01
C ALA A 74 -58.88 49.77 -41.45
N SER A 75 -58.94 51.06 -41.14
CA SER A 75 -57.88 51.90 -40.63
C SER A 75 -58.02 52.11 -39.12
N ILE A 76 -57.99 51.03 -38.36
CA ILE A 76 -58.00 51.08 -36.89
C ILE A 76 -56.63 51.46 -36.32
N PRO A 77 -56.57 52.22 -35.20
CA PRO A 77 -55.37 52.35 -34.38
C PRO A 77 -54.76 50.98 -33.99
N SER A 78 -53.44 50.95 -33.81
CA SER A 78 -52.78 49.80 -33.17
C SER A 78 -52.97 49.92 -31.67
N ASP A 79 -53.33 48.82 -31.04
CA ASP A 79 -53.75 48.70 -29.63
C ASP A 79 -53.38 47.27 -29.23
N PHE A 80 -52.17 47.11 -28.71
CA PHE A 80 -51.54 45.81 -28.50
C PHE A 80 -52.20 45.03 -27.35
N ASP A 81 -52.53 45.70 -26.25
CA ASP A 81 -53.15 45.10 -25.05
C ASP A 81 -54.70 45.08 -25.11
N GLY A 82 -55.30 45.92 -25.95
CA GLY A 82 -56.75 46.01 -26.16
C GLY A 82 -57.49 46.89 -25.15
N ASP A 83 -56.82 47.85 -24.51
CA ASP A 83 -57.44 48.73 -23.49
C ASP A 83 -58.19 49.95 -24.06
N MET A 84 -58.11 50.14 -25.40
CA MET A 84 -58.64 51.27 -26.17
C MET A 84 -57.83 52.57 -26.06
N VAL A 85 -56.58 52.48 -25.67
CA VAL A 85 -55.52 53.46 -25.92
C VAL A 85 -54.68 52.88 -27.05
N CYS A 86 -54.23 53.74 -27.97
CA CYS A 86 -53.40 53.23 -29.06
C CYS A 86 -51.93 53.24 -28.65
N ASP A 87 -51.13 52.34 -29.22
CA ASP A 87 -49.70 52.16 -28.90
C ASP A 87 -48.86 53.45 -28.99
N LEU A 88 -49.33 54.46 -29.73
CA LEU A 88 -48.64 55.75 -29.84
C LEU A 88 -48.83 56.67 -28.62
N MET A 89 -49.89 56.41 -27.86
CA MET A 89 -50.39 57.21 -26.75
C MET A 89 -50.45 56.43 -25.45
N ASP A 90 -50.28 55.10 -25.52
CA ASP A 90 -50.02 54.26 -24.39
C ASP A 90 -48.58 54.47 -23.92
N ASP A 91 -48.37 54.34 -22.62
CA ASP A 91 -47.04 54.34 -22.01
C ASP A 91 -46.62 52.90 -21.62
N ASP A 92 -47.51 51.91 -21.71
CA ASP A 92 -47.33 50.49 -21.34
C ASP A 92 -48.09 49.61 -22.34
N ASP A 93 -47.49 49.40 -23.53
CA ASP A 93 -48.14 48.82 -24.70
C ASP A 93 -48.65 47.37 -24.46
N ASP A 94 -48.15 46.63 -23.47
CA ASP A 94 -48.53 45.24 -23.17
C ASP A 94 -49.15 44.98 -21.79
N ASP A 95 -49.42 46.03 -21.01
CA ASP A 95 -50.08 46.06 -19.69
C ASP A 95 -49.43 45.10 -18.68
N ASP A 96 -48.10 44.96 -18.74
CA ASP A 96 -47.30 44.17 -17.80
C ASP A 96 -46.95 44.96 -16.52
N GLY A 97 -47.09 46.30 -16.59
CA GLY A 97 -46.86 47.24 -15.51
C GLY A 97 -45.51 47.95 -15.54
N VAL A 98 -44.74 47.84 -16.63
CA VAL A 98 -43.49 48.55 -16.88
C VAL A 98 -43.66 49.49 -18.10
N ASP A 99 -43.37 50.79 -17.91
CA ASP A 99 -43.50 51.76 -19.01
C ASP A 99 -42.55 51.39 -20.18
N ASP A 100 -42.99 51.51 -21.44
CA ASP A 100 -42.25 51.17 -22.68
C ASP A 100 -40.82 51.73 -22.77
N VAL A 101 -40.57 52.84 -22.07
CA VAL A 101 -39.27 53.53 -22.05
C VAL A 101 -38.23 52.85 -21.16
N ASP A 102 -38.71 52.12 -20.15
CA ASP A 102 -37.93 51.35 -19.19
C ASP A 102 -38.07 49.84 -19.45
N ASP A 103 -38.98 49.43 -20.34
CA ASP A 103 -39.20 48.06 -20.79
C ASP A 103 -38.26 47.66 -21.95
N ALA A 104 -37.55 46.53 -21.81
CA ALA A 104 -36.71 45.97 -22.87
C ALA A 104 -37.51 45.29 -24.00
N PHE A 105 -38.72 44.80 -23.70
CA PHE A 105 -39.67 44.15 -24.58
C PHE A 105 -41.07 44.77 -24.50
N PRO A 106 -41.28 46.01 -25.00
CA PRO A 106 -42.57 46.74 -24.89
C PRO A 106 -43.80 46.10 -25.59
N TYR A 107 -43.67 44.89 -26.13
CA TYR A 107 -44.74 44.18 -26.82
C TYR A 107 -44.77 42.70 -26.41
N ASP A 108 -44.24 42.38 -25.23
CA ASP A 108 -44.25 41.04 -24.65
C ASP A 108 -44.43 41.15 -23.13
N GLY A 109 -45.68 41.24 -22.67
CA GLY A 109 -45.96 41.41 -21.24
C GLY A 109 -45.66 40.19 -20.35
N SER A 110 -44.82 39.27 -20.83
CA SER A 110 -44.14 38.28 -20.00
C SER A 110 -42.65 38.58 -19.77
N GLU A 111 -42.09 39.62 -20.37
CA GLU A 111 -40.68 40.01 -20.30
C GLU A 111 -40.55 41.53 -20.22
N SER A 112 -39.77 42.04 -19.26
CA SER A 112 -39.51 43.48 -19.15
C SER A 112 -38.04 43.85 -18.92
N MET A 113 -37.18 42.85 -18.67
CA MET A 113 -35.75 43.01 -18.39
C MET A 113 -34.92 42.17 -19.37
N ASP A 114 -33.77 42.70 -19.77
CA ASP A 114 -32.75 42.07 -20.62
C ASP A 114 -31.38 42.43 -20.03
N THR A 115 -30.95 41.66 -19.03
CA THR A 115 -29.81 42.01 -18.17
C THR A 115 -28.49 42.03 -18.95
N ASP A 116 -28.26 41.08 -19.84
CA ASP A 116 -27.05 40.95 -20.66
C ASP A 116 -27.14 41.64 -22.05
N GLN A 117 -28.34 42.07 -22.46
CA GLN A 117 -28.65 42.72 -23.75
C GLN A 117 -28.46 41.81 -24.97
N ASP A 118 -28.75 40.52 -24.86
CA ASP A 118 -28.72 39.58 -25.99
C ASP A 118 -30.03 39.55 -26.81
N GLY A 119 -31.10 40.10 -26.25
CA GLY A 119 -32.44 40.18 -26.84
C GLY A 119 -33.38 39.03 -26.49
N ILE A 120 -33.05 38.21 -25.49
CA ILE A 120 -33.93 37.29 -24.75
C ILE A 120 -34.23 37.96 -23.40
N GLY A 121 -35.48 37.87 -22.94
CA GLY A 121 -35.85 38.47 -21.66
C GLY A 121 -35.51 37.59 -20.48
N ASP A 122 -35.23 38.19 -19.33
CA ASP A 122 -34.79 37.52 -18.09
C ASP A 122 -35.73 36.36 -17.65
N ASN A 123 -37.03 36.35 -17.98
CA ASN A 123 -37.90 35.22 -17.59
C ASN A 123 -37.81 34.03 -18.57
N ALA A 124 -37.22 34.23 -19.75
CA ALA A 124 -37.02 33.24 -20.80
C ALA A 124 -35.56 32.88 -21.04
N ASP A 125 -34.62 33.68 -20.55
CA ASP A 125 -33.20 33.36 -20.50
C ASP A 125 -32.90 32.39 -19.35
N ASP A 126 -31.95 31.49 -19.57
CA ASP A 126 -31.47 30.57 -18.55
C ASP A 126 -30.10 31.02 -17.99
N ASP A 127 -29.50 32.11 -18.51
CA ASP A 127 -28.22 32.73 -18.13
C ASP A 127 -28.33 34.26 -18.26
N ASP A 128 -29.05 34.90 -17.32
CA ASP A 128 -29.50 36.30 -17.38
C ASP A 128 -28.35 37.33 -17.53
N ASP A 129 -27.14 37.03 -17.05
CA ASP A 129 -25.98 37.94 -17.09
C ASP A 129 -24.84 37.51 -18.02
N ALA A 130 -24.99 36.36 -18.69
CA ALA A 130 -24.05 35.78 -19.64
C ALA A 130 -22.63 35.58 -19.11
N ASP A 131 -22.48 35.27 -17.81
CA ASP A 131 -21.20 34.87 -17.23
C ASP A 131 -20.81 33.41 -17.56
N GLY A 132 -21.78 32.63 -18.04
CA GLY A 132 -21.64 31.25 -18.49
C GLY A 132 -22.18 30.20 -17.51
N TRP A 133 -22.74 30.61 -16.38
CA TRP A 133 -23.50 29.76 -15.46
C TRP A 133 -25.00 29.88 -15.69
N LEU A 134 -25.74 28.80 -15.44
CA LEU A 134 -27.19 28.86 -15.55
C LEU A 134 -27.79 29.44 -14.26
N ASP A 135 -28.86 30.21 -14.39
CA ASP A 135 -29.66 30.75 -13.29
C ASP A 135 -30.04 29.69 -12.24
N SER A 136 -30.33 28.47 -12.69
CA SER A 136 -30.65 27.34 -11.80
C SER A 136 -29.45 26.88 -10.99
N ASP A 137 -28.28 26.85 -11.61
CA ASP A 137 -27.04 26.41 -10.98
C ASP A 137 -26.58 27.48 -9.99
N GLU A 138 -26.62 28.75 -10.37
CA GLU A 138 -26.34 29.88 -9.48
C GLU A 138 -27.27 29.96 -8.27
N THR A 139 -28.55 29.65 -8.46
CA THR A 139 -29.51 29.54 -7.35
C THR A 139 -29.08 28.48 -6.34
N ASP A 140 -28.57 27.34 -6.81
CA ASP A 140 -28.09 26.24 -5.98
C ASP A 140 -26.73 26.59 -5.33
N CYS A 141 -25.89 27.36 -6.03
CA CYS A 141 -24.58 27.85 -5.57
C CYS A 141 -24.66 29.11 -4.67
N GLY A 142 -25.80 29.78 -4.64
CA GLY A 142 -26.05 30.98 -3.85
C GLY A 142 -25.42 32.26 -4.41
N THR A 143 -25.19 32.31 -5.72
CA THR A 143 -24.76 33.50 -6.47
C THR A 143 -25.93 34.30 -7.03
N ASP A 144 -25.66 35.48 -7.61
CA ASP A 144 -26.67 36.41 -8.13
C ASP A 144 -26.66 36.34 -9.66
N SER A 145 -27.69 35.72 -10.26
CA SER A 145 -27.77 35.47 -11.72
C SER A 145 -27.94 36.69 -12.61
N LYS A 146 -27.92 37.88 -12.01
CA LYS A 146 -28.05 39.16 -12.71
C LYS A 146 -26.80 40.02 -12.55
N ASP A 147 -25.69 39.45 -12.11
CA ASP A 147 -24.41 40.13 -11.87
C ASP A 147 -23.26 39.28 -12.40
N ASP A 148 -22.76 39.65 -13.59
CA ASP A 148 -21.67 38.98 -14.32
C ASP A 148 -20.33 38.82 -13.55
N THR A 149 -20.24 39.41 -12.35
CA THR A 149 -19.10 39.27 -11.46
C THR A 149 -19.34 38.32 -10.28
N SER A 150 -20.55 37.83 -10.13
CA SER A 150 -21.01 36.90 -9.10
C SER A 150 -20.89 35.44 -9.54
N ILE A 151 -19.78 35.04 -10.14
CA ILE A 151 -19.56 33.65 -10.57
C ILE A 151 -19.50 32.65 -9.39
N PRO A 152 -20.13 31.46 -9.52
CA PRO A 152 -19.90 30.33 -8.62
C PRO A 152 -18.41 29.95 -8.54
N LEU A 153 -18.00 29.45 -7.37
CA LEU A 153 -16.68 28.82 -7.22
C LEU A 153 -16.78 27.40 -7.75
N ASP A 154 -15.84 27.03 -8.62
CA ASP A 154 -15.77 25.74 -9.32
C ASP A 154 -14.28 25.40 -9.46
N THR A 155 -13.77 24.65 -8.49
CA THR A 155 -12.33 24.42 -8.30
C THR A 155 -11.75 23.49 -9.36
N ASP A 156 -12.49 22.49 -9.82
CA ASP A 156 -12.06 21.52 -10.84
C ASP A 156 -12.50 21.87 -12.29
N SER A 157 -13.38 22.88 -12.44
CA SER A 157 -13.94 23.36 -13.70
C SER A 157 -14.84 22.36 -14.42
N ASP A 158 -15.62 21.54 -13.70
CA ASP A 158 -16.55 20.57 -14.28
C ASP A 158 -17.99 21.10 -14.52
N MET A 159 -18.24 22.36 -14.15
CA MET A 159 -19.54 23.06 -14.17
C MET A 159 -20.51 22.66 -13.03
N ILE A 160 -19.98 22.11 -11.95
CA ILE A 160 -20.65 21.97 -10.66
C ILE A 160 -19.89 22.87 -9.69
N CYS A 161 -20.60 23.68 -8.93
CA CYS A 161 -19.92 24.55 -7.98
C CYS A 161 -19.58 23.81 -6.69
N ASP A 162 -18.50 24.22 -6.02
CA ASP A 162 -17.98 23.65 -4.77
C ASP A 162 -19.04 23.56 -3.64
N LEU A 163 -20.13 24.33 -3.72
CA LEU A 163 -21.20 24.27 -2.71
C LEU A 163 -22.05 22.99 -2.82
N VAL A 164 -22.13 22.41 -4.01
CA VAL A 164 -22.99 21.26 -4.34
C VAL A 164 -22.23 20.11 -4.98
N ASP A 165 -20.95 20.29 -5.27
CA ASP A 165 -20.03 19.21 -5.59
C ASP A 165 -19.74 18.35 -4.35
N ASP A 166 -19.45 17.08 -4.57
CA ASP A 166 -19.00 16.14 -3.53
C ASP A 166 -17.46 15.90 -3.64
N ASP A 167 -16.79 16.43 -4.67
CA ASP A 167 -15.37 16.26 -5.02
C ASP A 167 -14.85 17.57 -5.67
N ASP A 168 -14.71 18.62 -4.85
CA ASP A 168 -14.47 20.02 -5.24
C ASP A 168 -13.29 20.21 -6.22
N ASP A 169 -12.22 19.42 -6.10
CA ASP A 169 -11.01 19.54 -6.93
C ASP A 169 -10.85 18.44 -7.98
N GLY A 170 -11.77 17.48 -8.02
CA GLY A 170 -11.90 16.46 -9.06
C GLY A 170 -10.76 15.45 -9.09
N ASP A 171 -10.08 15.20 -7.98
CA ASP A 171 -9.00 14.21 -7.89
C ASP A 171 -9.52 12.76 -7.71
N GLY A 172 -10.81 12.62 -7.39
CA GLY A 172 -11.52 11.37 -7.20
C GLY A 172 -11.70 10.93 -5.74
N ILE A 173 -11.27 11.75 -4.78
CA ILE A 173 -11.48 11.60 -3.34
C ILE A 173 -12.55 12.61 -2.92
N VAL A 174 -13.64 12.13 -2.32
CA VAL A 174 -14.75 13.01 -1.93
C VAL A 174 -14.37 13.90 -0.75
N ASP A 175 -14.85 15.14 -0.71
CA ASP A 175 -14.45 16.17 0.28
C ASP A 175 -14.62 15.72 1.74
N GLU A 176 -15.55 14.80 2.03
CA GLU A 176 -15.77 14.29 3.40
C GLU A 176 -14.55 13.53 3.95
N ILE A 177 -13.73 12.96 3.07
CA ILE A 177 -12.55 12.16 3.43
C ILE A 177 -11.26 12.70 2.84
N ASP A 178 -11.32 13.81 2.12
CA ASP A 178 -10.17 14.53 1.60
C ASP A 178 -9.67 15.53 2.67
N GLU A 179 -8.39 15.47 3.03
CA GLU A 179 -7.81 16.45 3.96
C GLU A 179 -7.45 17.78 3.26
N PHE A 180 -7.32 17.77 1.93
CA PHE A 180 -7.10 18.94 1.08
C PHE A 180 -8.15 19.02 -0.05
N PRO A 181 -9.46 19.24 0.25
CA PRO A 181 -10.54 19.20 -0.74
C PRO A 181 -10.47 20.23 -1.88
N ASN A 182 -9.44 21.05 -1.97
CA ASN A 182 -9.32 22.16 -2.93
C ASN A 182 -7.96 22.11 -3.65
N ASP A 183 -7.22 21.01 -3.52
CA ASP A 183 -5.91 20.79 -4.13
C ASP A 183 -5.85 19.37 -4.70
N ALA A 184 -6.19 19.24 -5.98
CA ALA A 184 -6.26 17.95 -6.67
C ALA A 184 -4.93 17.16 -6.76
N THR A 185 -3.87 17.65 -6.14
CA THR A 185 -2.58 16.97 -6.01
C THR A 185 -2.33 16.38 -4.63
N GLU A 186 -3.21 16.60 -3.66
CA GLU A 186 -3.08 16.15 -2.27
C GLU A 186 -4.43 15.68 -1.73
N TRP A 187 -4.47 14.55 -1.03
CA TRP A 187 -5.72 14.02 -0.44
C TRP A 187 -5.55 13.46 0.99
N SER A 188 -4.32 13.43 1.50
CA SER A 188 -3.92 12.77 2.76
C SER A 188 -2.82 13.57 3.45
N ASP A 189 -2.85 13.61 4.78
CA ASP A 189 -1.89 14.27 5.69
C ASP A 189 -1.68 13.34 6.89
N LEU A 190 -0.80 12.36 6.73
CA LEU A 190 -0.66 11.23 7.65
C LEU A 190 -0.17 11.67 9.04
N ASP A 191 0.74 12.65 9.12
CA ASP A 191 1.27 13.20 10.37
C ASP A 191 0.51 14.44 10.89
N SER A 192 -0.41 14.98 10.09
CA SER A 192 -1.24 16.15 10.39
C SER A 192 -0.45 17.45 10.55
N ASP A 193 0.65 17.64 9.81
CA ASP A 193 1.45 18.88 9.82
C ASP A 193 0.89 19.99 8.90
N GLY A 194 -0.01 19.62 7.98
CA GLY A 194 -0.65 20.48 7.01
C GLY A 194 0.01 20.53 5.62
N ILE A 195 1.01 19.70 5.36
CA ILE A 195 1.55 19.37 4.04
C ILE A 195 0.96 18.03 3.63
N GLY A 196 0.50 17.89 2.39
CA GLY A 196 -0.05 16.62 1.93
C GLY A 196 1.04 15.60 1.60
N ASP A 197 0.74 14.32 1.81
CA ASP A 197 1.69 13.19 1.64
C ASP A 197 2.35 13.14 0.23
N ASN A 198 1.76 13.71 -0.82
CA ASN A 198 2.45 13.71 -2.13
C ASN A 198 3.56 14.78 -2.23
N ALA A 199 3.50 15.82 -1.39
CA ALA A 199 4.46 16.91 -1.32
C ALA A 199 5.34 16.87 -0.06
N ASP A 200 4.93 16.14 0.98
CA ASP A 200 5.74 15.89 2.15
C ASP A 200 6.96 15.02 1.79
N LEU A 201 7.98 15.11 2.64
CA LEU A 201 9.18 14.30 2.57
C LEU A 201 9.29 13.36 3.76
N ASP A 202 8.40 13.45 4.76
CA ASP A 202 8.39 12.70 6.03
C ASP A 202 6.91 12.41 6.38
N ASP A 203 6.27 11.55 5.59
CA ASP A 203 4.81 11.35 5.59
C ASP A 203 4.26 10.99 6.98
N ASP A 204 5.01 10.26 7.82
CA ASP A 204 4.57 9.84 9.16
C ASP A 204 5.12 10.70 10.32
N GLY A 205 5.97 11.68 10.00
CA GLY A 205 6.47 12.69 10.93
C GLY A 205 7.39 12.15 12.02
N ASP A 206 8.07 11.02 11.80
CA ASP A 206 9.00 10.44 12.78
C ASP A 206 10.40 11.10 12.75
N GLY A 207 10.67 11.88 11.70
CA GLY A 207 11.90 12.65 11.50
C GLY A 207 12.89 12.04 10.51
N PHE A 208 12.52 11.00 9.78
CA PHE A 208 13.30 10.40 8.70
C PHE A 208 12.61 10.60 7.34
N ASP A 209 13.32 11.20 6.38
CA ASP A 209 12.73 11.44 5.06
C ASP A 209 12.33 10.10 4.36
N ASP A 210 11.19 10.04 3.66
CA ASP A 210 10.63 8.83 3.02
C ASP A 210 11.60 8.13 2.06
N ASP A 211 12.58 8.87 1.51
CA ASP A 211 13.56 8.33 0.57
C ASP A 211 14.68 7.51 1.23
N ILE A 212 14.81 7.64 2.55
CA ILE A 212 15.74 6.88 3.39
C ILE A 212 15.03 6.05 4.47
N ASP A 213 13.75 6.29 4.70
CA ASP A 213 12.92 5.51 5.61
C ASP A 213 12.52 4.16 4.99
N ALA A 214 12.71 3.06 5.74
CA ALA A 214 12.29 1.73 5.32
C ALA A 214 10.77 1.50 5.44
N PHE A 215 10.09 2.25 6.32
CA PHE A 215 8.66 2.23 6.59
C PHE A 215 8.06 3.66 6.60
N PRO A 216 7.97 4.35 5.44
CA PRO A 216 7.55 5.76 5.36
C PRO A 216 6.12 6.11 5.84
N ILE A 217 5.37 5.15 6.39
CA ILE A 217 3.98 5.35 6.83
C ILE A 217 3.75 4.82 8.25
N ASP A 218 4.81 4.42 8.95
CA ASP A 218 4.75 3.89 10.31
C ASP A 218 5.74 4.65 11.19
N SER A 219 5.24 5.68 11.87
CA SER A 219 6.05 6.61 12.68
C SER A 219 6.78 5.96 13.87
N MET A 220 6.73 4.63 14.01
CA MET A 220 7.41 3.85 15.03
C MET A 220 8.59 3.04 14.47
N GLU A 221 8.78 3.00 13.15
CA GLU A 221 9.80 2.19 12.47
C GLU A 221 10.43 3.01 11.33
N TRP A 222 11.77 3.09 11.27
CA TRP A 222 12.48 3.80 10.20
C TRP A 222 13.60 2.97 9.55
N LEU A 223 13.98 1.87 10.18
CA LEU A 223 15.14 1.04 9.81
C LEU A 223 14.75 -0.44 9.77
N ASP A 224 15.27 -1.15 8.78
CA ASP A 224 15.14 -2.60 8.56
C ASP A 224 16.55 -3.11 8.23
N THR A 225 17.30 -3.51 9.26
CA THR A 225 18.74 -3.79 9.16
C THR A 225 19.02 -5.06 8.35
N ASP A 226 18.19 -6.10 8.49
CA ASP A 226 18.36 -7.38 7.79
C ASP A 226 17.55 -7.47 6.47
N GLY A 227 16.56 -6.60 6.28
CA GLY A 227 15.73 -6.52 5.08
C GLY A 227 14.59 -7.53 5.05
N ASP A 228 14.11 -8.03 6.20
CA ASP A 228 13.04 -9.02 6.27
C ASP A 228 11.62 -8.40 6.16
N GLY A 229 11.52 -7.08 6.33
CA GLY A 229 10.29 -6.29 6.27
C GLY A 229 9.60 -6.05 7.63
N VAL A 230 10.25 -6.36 8.74
CA VAL A 230 9.92 -5.93 10.11
C VAL A 230 10.93 -4.85 10.52
N GLY A 231 10.46 -3.74 11.08
CA GLY A 231 11.36 -2.67 11.51
C GLY A 231 12.12 -3.03 12.78
N ASP A 232 13.35 -2.52 12.91
CA ASP A 232 14.27 -2.84 14.00
C ASP A 232 13.67 -2.59 15.41
N ASN A 233 12.68 -1.70 15.58
CA ASN A 233 12.07 -1.49 16.91
C ASN A 233 11.03 -2.59 17.28
N ALA A 234 10.52 -3.32 16.28
CA ALA A 234 9.57 -4.42 16.43
C ALA A 234 10.18 -5.80 16.17
N ASP A 235 11.31 -5.85 15.47
CA ASP A 235 12.07 -7.08 15.26
C ASP A 235 12.67 -7.59 16.58
N THR A 236 12.83 -8.89 16.68
CA THR A 236 13.50 -9.56 17.79
C THR A 236 14.89 -10.09 17.41
N ASP A 237 15.27 -10.05 16.14
CA ASP A 237 16.55 -10.47 15.55
C ASP A 237 16.90 -9.48 14.42
N ALA A 238 17.18 -8.22 14.79
CA ALA A 238 17.18 -7.09 13.87
C ALA A 238 18.27 -7.15 12.78
N ASP A 239 19.34 -7.92 12.97
CA ASP A 239 20.37 -8.15 11.95
C ASP A 239 20.29 -9.51 11.24
N GLY A 240 19.32 -10.34 11.64
CA GLY A 240 18.97 -11.61 10.99
C GLY A 240 20.07 -12.68 11.10
N ASP A 241 20.93 -12.61 12.12
CA ASP A 241 22.01 -13.57 12.33
C ASP A 241 21.58 -14.84 13.10
N GLY A 242 20.35 -14.84 13.63
CA GLY A 242 19.72 -15.97 14.31
C GLY A 242 19.76 -15.89 15.83
N TRP A 243 20.38 -14.86 16.40
CA TRP A 243 20.32 -14.54 17.82
C TRP A 243 19.29 -13.45 18.09
N SER A 244 18.60 -13.54 19.22
CA SER A 244 17.66 -12.48 19.55
C SER A 244 18.37 -11.25 20.10
N ASP A 245 17.90 -10.05 19.78
CA ASP A 245 18.45 -8.78 20.29
C ASP A 245 18.58 -8.78 21.82
N ALA A 246 17.62 -9.43 22.48
CA ALA A 246 17.59 -9.55 23.94
C ALA A 246 18.73 -10.44 24.47
N ASP A 247 19.07 -11.53 23.76
CA ASP A 247 20.17 -12.41 24.13
C ASP A 247 21.52 -11.73 23.83
N GLU A 248 21.62 -11.05 22.70
CA GLU A 248 22.82 -10.29 22.32
C GLU A 248 23.12 -9.13 23.27
N GLU A 249 22.11 -8.31 23.62
CA GLU A 249 22.27 -7.23 24.59
C GLU A 249 22.72 -7.80 25.96
N GLU A 250 22.20 -8.97 26.35
CA GLU A 250 22.59 -9.63 27.60
C GLU A 250 24.04 -10.14 27.56
N LEU A 251 24.48 -10.63 26.41
CA LEU A 251 25.82 -11.17 26.17
C LEU A 251 26.85 -10.09 25.80
N GLY A 252 26.41 -8.89 25.46
CA GLY A 252 27.25 -7.74 25.13
C GLY A 252 27.65 -7.65 23.65
N TYR A 253 26.84 -8.24 22.80
CA TYR A 253 26.91 -8.18 21.33
C TYR A 253 26.07 -7.01 20.80
N ASP A 254 26.21 -6.69 19.51
CA ASP A 254 25.58 -5.53 18.85
C ASP A 254 24.42 -6.03 17.98
N PRO A 255 23.15 -5.85 18.39
CA PRO A 255 21.99 -6.41 17.69
C PRO A 255 21.72 -5.92 16.27
N LEU A 256 22.57 -5.03 15.76
CA LEU A 256 22.46 -4.43 14.42
C LEU A 256 23.68 -4.78 13.54
N ASP A 257 24.54 -5.70 13.96
CA ASP A 257 25.71 -6.14 13.20
C ASP A 257 25.80 -7.67 13.21
N ALA A 258 25.30 -8.29 12.14
CA ALA A 258 25.30 -9.75 11.94
C ALA A 258 26.69 -10.44 11.96
N ASN A 259 27.77 -9.69 12.20
CA ASN A 259 29.11 -10.24 12.47
C ASN A 259 29.47 -10.21 13.96
N SER A 260 28.55 -9.77 14.81
CA SER A 260 28.68 -9.59 16.24
C SER A 260 27.85 -10.62 16.99
N PHE A 261 27.85 -11.89 16.60
CA PHE A 261 27.14 -12.95 17.32
C PHE A 261 27.97 -13.65 18.41
N PRO A 262 27.30 -14.29 19.39
CA PRO A 262 27.88 -15.31 20.25
C PRO A 262 28.44 -16.51 19.46
N ILE A 263 29.54 -17.10 19.94
CA ILE A 263 29.98 -18.41 19.44
C ILE A 263 29.05 -19.47 20.04
N ASP A 264 28.59 -20.36 19.18
CA ASP A 264 27.77 -21.54 19.47
C ASP A 264 28.36 -22.66 18.60
N THR A 265 29.12 -23.54 19.23
CA THR A 265 29.97 -24.52 18.55
C THR A 265 29.17 -25.71 18.00
N ASP A 266 28.06 -26.08 18.64
CA ASP A 266 27.21 -27.20 18.23
C ASP A 266 25.91 -26.79 17.49
N GLU A 267 25.65 -25.48 17.39
CA GLU A 267 24.50 -24.84 16.74
C GLU A 267 23.15 -25.19 17.41
N ASP A 268 23.12 -25.40 18.73
CA ASP A 268 21.88 -25.70 19.47
C ASP A 268 21.06 -24.46 19.89
N GLY A 269 21.63 -23.26 19.72
CA GLY A 269 21.05 -21.97 20.10
C GLY A 269 21.42 -21.49 21.50
N ILE A 270 22.40 -22.11 22.15
CA ILE A 270 23.00 -21.67 23.41
C ILE A 270 24.46 -21.30 23.14
N ALA A 271 24.87 -20.11 23.55
CA ALA A 271 26.24 -19.67 23.33
C ALA A 271 27.21 -20.46 24.21
N ASP A 272 28.43 -20.76 23.74
CA ASP A 272 29.45 -21.54 24.45
C ASP A 272 29.65 -21.09 25.93
N ASN A 273 29.53 -19.79 26.20
CA ASN A 273 29.72 -19.26 27.56
C ASN A 273 28.53 -19.51 28.51
N ARG A 274 27.45 -20.09 28.00
CA ARG A 274 26.20 -20.45 28.68
C ARG A 274 25.81 -21.92 28.45
N ASP A 275 26.44 -22.60 27.51
CA ASP A 275 26.31 -24.04 27.34
C ASP A 275 27.10 -24.77 28.43
N ASP A 276 26.64 -25.98 28.76
CA ASP A 276 27.39 -26.92 29.60
C ASP A 276 28.07 -28.02 28.73
N ASP A 277 27.75 -28.14 27.43
CA ASP A 277 28.25 -29.13 26.44
C ASP A 277 28.47 -28.44 25.08
N ASP A 278 29.54 -27.63 24.96
CA ASP A 278 29.78 -26.69 23.87
C ASP A 278 29.80 -27.34 22.48
N ASP A 279 30.23 -28.60 22.35
CA ASP A 279 30.33 -29.30 21.06
C ASP A 279 29.24 -30.36 20.81
N GLY A 280 28.35 -30.56 21.78
CA GLY A 280 27.16 -31.41 21.69
C GLY A 280 27.47 -32.90 21.51
N ASP A 281 28.66 -33.37 21.91
CA ASP A 281 29.04 -34.78 21.84
C ASP A 281 28.43 -35.64 22.97
N GLY A 282 27.86 -34.98 23.98
CA GLY A 282 27.17 -35.56 25.11
C GLY A 282 27.98 -35.61 26.41
N TYR A 283 29.16 -34.99 26.46
CA TYR A 283 29.98 -34.82 27.65
C TYR A 283 30.01 -33.35 28.06
N GLU A 284 29.72 -33.05 29.33
CA GLU A 284 29.76 -31.65 29.80
C GLU A 284 31.22 -31.12 29.75
N ASP A 285 31.44 -29.85 29.38
CA ASP A 285 32.79 -29.24 29.25
C ASP A 285 33.61 -29.41 30.53
N ARG A 286 32.94 -29.38 31.69
CA ARG A 286 33.58 -29.56 32.99
C ARG A 286 34.17 -30.96 33.12
N ASP A 287 33.48 -31.98 32.64
CA ASP A 287 33.96 -33.36 32.69
C ASP A 287 35.05 -33.59 31.64
N GLU A 288 34.93 -32.96 30.49
CA GLU A 288 35.95 -32.97 29.45
C GLU A 288 37.27 -32.30 29.86
N GLU A 289 37.22 -31.11 30.44
CA GLU A 289 38.40 -30.45 31.02
C GLU A 289 39.13 -31.33 32.05
N ARG A 290 38.38 -32.21 32.75
CA ARG A 290 38.94 -33.14 33.73
C ARG A 290 39.50 -34.39 33.09
N CYS A 291 38.93 -34.83 31.97
CA CYS A 291 39.33 -35.99 31.19
C CYS A 291 40.29 -35.65 30.04
N LEU A 292 40.74 -34.40 29.95
CA LEU A 292 41.66 -33.87 28.95
C LEU A 292 41.17 -33.99 27.49
N SER A 293 39.86 -34.12 27.28
CA SER A 293 39.24 -33.87 25.98
C SER A 293 39.12 -32.36 25.70
N ASP A 294 38.90 -32.02 24.43
CA ASP A 294 38.71 -30.65 23.95
C ASP A 294 37.20 -30.36 23.85
N PRO A 295 36.64 -29.48 24.71
CA PRO A 295 35.19 -29.21 24.72
C PRO A 295 34.62 -28.53 23.48
N LEU A 296 35.46 -28.20 22.51
CA LEU A 296 35.08 -27.53 21.27
C LEU A 296 35.26 -28.43 20.04
N ASP A 297 35.50 -29.73 20.23
CA ASP A 297 35.73 -30.69 19.15
C ASP A 297 35.01 -32.00 19.45
N ALA A 298 33.79 -32.16 18.91
CA ALA A 298 32.93 -33.33 19.11
C ALA A 298 33.53 -34.69 18.70
N ALA A 299 34.73 -34.71 18.10
CA ALA A 299 35.49 -35.93 17.86
C ALA A 299 36.40 -36.33 19.04
N SER A 300 36.58 -35.45 20.00
CA SER A 300 37.45 -35.55 21.16
C SER A 300 36.65 -35.99 22.39
N ILE A 301 36.15 -37.21 22.44
CA ILE A 301 35.46 -37.71 23.63
C ILE A 301 36.44 -38.17 24.73
N PRO A 302 36.06 -38.08 26.02
CA PRO A 302 36.75 -38.77 27.12
C PRO A 302 36.96 -40.27 26.83
N THR A 303 38.16 -40.80 27.09
CA THR A 303 38.43 -42.24 26.97
C THR A 303 38.02 -42.98 28.24
N ASP A 304 37.45 -44.17 28.06
CA ASP A 304 36.95 -45.04 29.13
C ASP A 304 37.22 -46.50 28.70
N SER A 305 38.43 -46.96 28.98
CA SER A 305 39.00 -48.21 28.45
C SER A 305 38.32 -49.46 29.02
N ASP A 306 37.80 -49.40 30.25
CA ASP A 306 37.11 -50.49 30.93
C ASP A 306 35.58 -50.34 30.98
N SER A 307 35.05 -49.18 30.55
CA SER A 307 33.63 -48.82 30.54
C SER A 307 33.00 -48.71 31.94
N ASP A 308 33.75 -48.24 32.93
CA ASP A 308 33.27 -48.11 34.32
C ASP A 308 32.64 -46.73 34.66
N ASN A 309 32.62 -45.83 33.66
CA ASN A 309 32.17 -44.43 33.72
C ASN A 309 33.11 -43.46 34.46
N GLU A 310 34.34 -43.88 34.75
CA GLU A 310 35.47 -43.00 35.03
C GLU A 310 36.35 -42.95 33.77
N CYS A 311 36.83 -41.77 33.40
CA CYS A 311 37.72 -41.67 32.25
C CYS A 311 39.13 -42.08 32.65
N ASP A 312 39.93 -42.62 31.72
CA ASP A 312 41.28 -43.11 31.97
C ASP A 312 42.17 -42.07 32.70
N GLU A 313 42.02 -40.78 32.41
CA GLU A 313 42.79 -39.71 33.09
C GLU A 313 42.45 -39.52 34.59
N LEU A 314 41.29 -40.01 35.03
CA LEU A 314 40.82 -39.96 36.41
C LEU A 314 40.79 -41.34 37.09
N ASP A 315 40.76 -42.41 36.30
CA ASP A 315 40.88 -43.77 36.78
C ASP A 315 42.31 -44.03 37.28
N SER A 316 42.45 -45.06 38.10
CA SER A 316 43.70 -45.51 38.66
C SER A 316 44.07 -46.93 38.21
N ASP A 317 43.24 -47.53 37.36
CA ASP A 317 43.30 -48.90 36.84
C ASP A 317 42.47 -48.94 35.53
N ASP A 318 42.96 -48.27 34.46
CA ASP A 318 42.15 -47.87 33.28
C ASP A 318 41.50 -49.05 32.54
N ASP A 319 42.04 -50.27 32.66
CA ASP A 319 41.49 -51.48 32.04
C ASP A 319 40.84 -52.45 33.05
N ASN A 320 40.85 -52.08 34.34
CA ASN A 320 40.31 -52.82 35.47
C ASN A 320 40.80 -54.28 35.56
N ASP A 321 42.02 -54.56 35.11
CA ASP A 321 42.64 -55.89 35.22
C ASP A 321 43.07 -56.22 36.66
N GLY A 322 43.14 -55.19 37.52
CA GLY A 322 43.49 -55.25 38.93
C GLY A 322 44.90 -54.76 39.25
N VAL A 323 45.63 -54.19 38.29
CA VAL A 323 46.95 -53.58 38.42
C VAL A 323 46.85 -52.09 38.11
N ALA A 324 46.93 -51.26 39.15
CA ALA A 324 46.87 -49.81 38.97
C ALA A 324 47.93 -49.28 38.00
N ASP A 325 47.59 -48.31 37.15
CA ASP A 325 48.37 -47.84 35.97
C ASP A 325 49.82 -47.49 36.30
N ILE A 326 50.08 -46.94 37.49
CA ILE A 326 51.44 -46.60 37.94
C ILE A 326 52.37 -47.83 38.09
N PHE A 327 51.79 -49.02 38.14
CA PHE A 327 52.46 -50.31 38.23
C PHE A 327 52.21 -51.19 37.00
N ASP A 328 51.44 -50.70 36.03
CA ASP A 328 51.09 -51.38 34.80
C ASP A 328 51.95 -50.88 33.64
N ASP A 329 52.59 -51.80 32.92
CA ASP A 329 53.36 -51.44 31.72
C ASP A 329 52.45 -51.26 30.48
N PHE A 330 51.21 -51.76 30.52
CA PHE A 330 50.16 -51.65 29.51
C PHE A 330 48.81 -51.20 30.11
N PRO A 331 48.68 -49.96 30.61
CA PRO A 331 47.52 -49.51 31.40
C PRO A 331 46.12 -49.66 30.78
N THR A 332 46.02 -49.93 29.48
CA THR A 332 44.75 -49.97 28.72
C THR A 332 44.48 -51.34 28.07
N ASP A 333 45.35 -52.33 28.29
CA ASP A 333 45.18 -53.69 27.75
C ASP A 333 44.91 -54.68 28.89
N PRO A 334 43.63 -55.07 29.14
CA PRO A 334 43.25 -55.87 30.30
C PRO A 334 43.77 -57.32 30.27
N LEU A 335 44.59 -57.66 29.27
CA LEU A 335 45.23 -58.95 29.11
C LEU A 335 46.74 -58.89 29.39
N GLU A 336 47.34 -57.72 29.55
CA GLU A 336 48.78 -57.53 29.74
C GLU A 336 49.02 -56.49 30.84
N TYR A 337 49.91 -56.78 31.79
CA TYR A 337 50.25 -55.81 32.85
C TYR A 337 51.75 -55.60 33.04
N LYS A 338 52.57 -56.37 32.31
CA LYS A 338 54.03 -56.45 32.53
C LYS A 338 54.76 -56.65 31.21
N ASP A 339 55.81 -55.85 31.01
CA ASP A 339 56.81 -55.96 29.96
C ASP A 339 58.18 -56.19 30.64
N SER A 340 58.62 -57.45 30.70
CA SER A 340 59.82 -57.83 31.44
C SER A 340 61.13 -57.48 30.72
N ASP A 341 61.15 -57.41 29.38
CA ASP A 341 62.33 -57.09 28.56
C ASP A 341 62.33 -55.66 28.00
N GLY A 342 61.18 -54.98 28.00
CA GLY A 342 60.97 -53.62 27.54
C GLY A 342 60.81 -53.50 26.01
N ASP A 343 60.41 -54.55 25.30
CA ASP A 343 60.28 -54.55 23.85
C ASP A 343 58.92 -54.08 23.32
N GLY A 344 57.94 -53.93 24.22
CA GLY A 344 56.59 -53.47 23.94
C GLY A 344 55.57 -54.56 23.61
N GLU A 345 55.93 -55.85 23.70
CA GLU A 345 54.99 -56.97 23.79
C GLU A 345 54.85 -57.38 25.28
N GLY A 346 53.61 -57.61 25.76
CA GLY A 346 53.40 -57.98 27.16
C GLY A 346 53.69 -59.46 27.43
N ASP A 347 54.12 -59.79 28.65
CA ASP A 347 54.54 -61.14 29.08
C ASP A 347 53.48 -62.24 28.82
N ASN A 348 52.17 -61.94 28.68
CA ASN A 348 51.17 -62.97 28.37
C ASN A 348 51.08 -63.28 26.86
N ALA A 349 51.56 -62.38 26.00
CA ALA A 349 51.58 -62.50 24.53
C ALA A 349 52.98 -62.74 23.97
N ASP A 350 54.02 -62.29 24.66
CA ASP A 350 55.41 -62.56 24.35
C ASP A 350 55.74 -64.06 24.51
N PHE A 351 56.68 -64.53 23.71
CA PHE A 351 57.20 -65.90 23.78
C PHE A 351 58.58 -65.98 24.42
N ASP A 352 59.25 -64.86 24.71
CA ASP A 352 60.60 -64.75 25.28
C ASP A 352 60.68 -63.53 26.22
N ASP A 353 60.00 -63.60 27.38
CA ASP A 353 59.72 -62.44 28.27
C ASP A 353 60.98 -61.68 28.75
N ASP A 354 62.19 -62.23 28.62
CA ASP A 354 63.44 -61.57 29.03
C ASP A 354 64.46 -61.37 27.90
N ASN A 355 64.09 -61.78 26.68
CA ASN A 355 64.86 -61.65 25.44
C ASN A 355 66.29 -62.19 25.54
N ASP A 356 66.50 -63.23 26.35
CA ASP A 356 67.78 -63.92 26.47
C ASP A 356 68.04 -64.89 25.31
N GLY A 357 67.02 -65.12 24.48
CA GLY A 357 67.03 -65.98 23.31
C GLY A 357 66.47 -67.38 23.55
N TRP A 358 65.85 -67.62 24.71
CA TRP A 358 65.12 -68.83 25.03
C TRP A 358 63.64 -68.53 25.25
N SER A 359 62.76 -69.21 24.51
CA SER A 359 61.32 -69.00 24.72
C SER A 359 60.86 -69.45 26.11
N ASP A 360 59.84 -68.84 26.72
CA ASP A 360 59.34 -69.20 28.07
C ASP A 360 58.93 -70.68 28.15
N TYR A 361 58.42 -71.25 27.05
CA TYR A 361 58.12 -72.67 26.97
C TYR A 361 59.37 -73.55 27.16
N ALA A 362 60.50 -73.15 26.59
CA ALA A 362 61.77 -73.85 26.73
C ALA A 362 62.29 -73.72 28.17
N GLU A 363 62.22 -72.53 28.74
CA GLU A 363 62.68 -72.22 30.09
C GLU A 363 61.87 -72.88 31.20
N GLN A 364 60.54 -72.88 31.09
CA GLN A 364 59.67 -73.62 31.99
C GLN A 364 60.04 -75.11 32.03
N ARG A 365 60.45 -75.68 30.89
CA ARG A 365 60.92 -77.06 30.82
C ARG A 365 62.33 -77.22 31.38
N CYS A 366 63.16 -76.19 31.29
CA CYS A 366 64.53 -76.16 31.77
C CYS A 366 64.65 -75.72 33.24
N LEU A 367 63.52 -75.40 33.88
CA LEU A 367 63.41 -74.92 35.27
C LEU A 367 64.18 -73.62 35.51
N THR A 368 64.24 -72.78 34.49
CA THR A 368 64.73 -71.41 34.56
C THR A 368 63.59 -70.41 34.66
N ASP A 369 63.90 -69.19 35.11
CA ASP A 369 62.93 -68.10 35.28
C ASP A 369 62.87 -67.31 33.98
N SER A 370 61.71 -67.30 33.33
CA SER A 370 61.56 -66.70 31.99
C SER A 370 61.55 -65.19 31.97
N LYS A 371 61.58 -64.55 33.13
CA LYS A 371 61.53 -63.09 33.30
C LYS A 371 62.85 -62.51 33.79
N ASP A 372 63.92 -63.30 33.77
CA ASP A 372 65.24 -62.90 34.26
C ASP A 372 66.30 -63.35 33.27
N ALA A 373 66.75 -62.43 32.40
CA ALA A 373 67.73 -62.70 31.35
C ALA A 373 69.08 -63.24 31.84
N SER A 374 69.31 -63.28 33.16
CA SER A 374 70.48 -63.92 33.77
C SER A 374 70.26 -65.39 34.14
N SER A 375 69.03 -65.87 34.05
CA SER A 375 68.54 -67.22 34.31
C SER A 375 68.54 -68.09 33.05
N VAL A 376 69.53 -67.97 32.17
CA VAL A 376 69.62 -68.83 30.97
C VAL A 376 69.67 -70.34 31.27
N PRO A 377 68.96 -71.19 30.50
CA PRO A 377 69.15 -72.64 30.53
C PRO A 377 70.61 -73.04 30.28
N VAL A 378 71.08 -74.06 30.99
CA VAL A 378 72.40 -74.65 30.70
C VAL A 378 72.25 -75.55 29.48
N ASP A 379 72.84 -75.10 28.37
CA ASP A 379 72.96 -75.84 27.11
C ASP A 379 74.46 -76.03 26.79
N SER A 380 74.96 -77.25 27.03
CA SER A 380 76.37 -77.58 26.89
C SER A 380 76.83 -77.75 25.44
N ASP A 381 75.92 -78.02 24.49
CA ASP A 381 76.26 -78.33 23.10
C ASP A 381 75.72 -77.34 22.06
N GLY A 382 74.86 -76.42 22.50
CA GLY A 382 74.36 -75.28 21.74
C GLY A 382 73.29 -75.64 20.72
N ASP A 383 72.57 -76.75 20.91
CA ASP A 383 71.56 -77.24 19.97
C ASP A 383 70.15 -76.67 20.18
N GLY A 384 69.95 -75.87 21.24
CA GLY A 384 68.67 -75.25 21.59
C GLY A 384 67.79 -76.10 22.50
N ILE A 385 68.32 -77.17 23.10
CA ILE A 385 67.66 -77.98 24.14
C ILE A 385 68.56 -78.03 25.38
N CYS A 386 68.02 -77.68 26.55
CA CYS A 386 68.83 -77.69 27.77
C CYS A 386 69.20 -79.10 28.26
N ASP A 387 70.35 -79.19 28.92
CA ASP A 387 70.98 -80.43 29.42
C ASP A 387 70.03 -81.31 30.26
N ILE A 388 69.06 -80.73 30.97
CA ILE A 388 68.15 -81.49 31.85
C ILE A 388 67.00 -82.19 31.10
N ASN A 389 66.69 -81.71 29.90
CA ASN A 389 65.69 -82.29 29.02
C ASN A 389 66.30 -83.20 27.96
N GLU A 390 67.63 -83.31 27.96
CA GLU A 390 68.35 -84.36 27.26
C GLU A 390 68.20 -85.67 28.03
N GLU A 391 67.40 -86.60 27.51
CA GLU A 391 67.46 -87.97 28.01
C GLU A 391 68.86 -88.52 27.72
N THR A 392 69.59 -88.87 28.79
CA THR A 392 70.93 -89.46 28.70
C THR A 392 70.92 -90.72 27.84
N ASP A 393 71.23 -90.60 26.55
CA ASP A 393 71.44 -91.75 25.66
C ASP A 393 72.91 -92.20 25.76
N ASP A 394 73.11 -93.29 26.49
CA ASP A 394 74.33 -94.07 26.57
C ASP A 394 74.69 -94.65 25.19
N GLY A 395 75.49 -93.91 24.43
CA GLY A 395 76.54 -94.46 23.57
C GLY A 395 76.14 -95.23 22.30
N GLY A 396 76.21 -94.53 21.16
CA GLY A 396 77.05 -94.98 20.04
C GLY A 396 76.39 -95.26 18.67
N LEU A 397 76.89 -94.52 17.68
CA LEU A 397 77.06 -94.87 16.24
C LEU A 397 76.05 -94.28 15.20
N LEU A 398 76.17 -92.96 14.93
CA LEU A 398 76.32 -92.21 13.65
C LEU A 398 75.70 -92.73 12.31
N PRO A 399 75.52 -91.90 11.25
CA PRO A 399 75.40 -90.42 11.16
C PRO A 399 74.30 -89.89 10.19
N GLY A 400 73.88 -88.63 10.40
CA GLY A 400 73.70 -87.64 9.33
C GLY A 400 72.35 -87.57 8.61
N PHE A 401 71.54 -86.58 8.97
CA PHE A 401 71.17 -85.40 8.17
C PHE A 401 70.71 -84.37 9.24
N GLY A 402 71.37 -83.24 9.45
CA GLY A 402 71.65 -82.22 8.45
C GLY A 402 70.70 -81.06 8.71
N ALA A 403 71.24 -80.01 9.33
CA ALA A 403 70.65 -78.72 9.62
C ALA A 403 69.54 -78.27 8.66
N LEU A 404 68.47 -77.71 9.24
CA LEU A 404 67.89 -76.43 8.85
C LEU A 404 66.89 -76.01 9.93
N ALA A 405 67.40 -75.26 10.92
CA ALA A 405 66.65 -74.15 11.47
C ALA A 405 66.34 -73.19 10.31
N ALA A 406 65.06 -72.97 10.09
CA ALA A 406 64.50 -71.78 9.45
C ALA A 406 63.01 -71.78 9.81
N ILE A 407 62.73 -71.28 11.01
CA ILE A 407 61.46 -70.66 11.33
C ILE A 407 61.25 -69.57 10.28
N SER A 408 60.20 -69.72 9.49
CA SER A 408 59.59 -68.62 8.76
C SER A 408 58.10 -68.84 8.84
N MET A 409 57.51 -67.96 9.64
CA MET A 409 56.11 -67.63 9.78
C MET A 409 55.25 -68.08 8.60
N LEU A 410 54.19 -68.80 8.93
CA LEU A 410 52.91 -68.62 8.25
C LEU A 410 51.82 -68.97 9.27
N GLY A 411 51.42 -67.91 9.99
CA GLY A 411 50.24 -67.93 10.83
C GLY A 411 49.03 -68.39 10.04
N ALA A 412 48.21 -69.20 10.70
CA ALA A 412 46.86 -69.44 10.25
C ALA A 412 45.93 -69.57 11.46
N ALA A 413 44.91 -68.71 11.38
CA ALA A 413 43.64 -68.70 12.10
C ALA A 413 43.63 -67.94 13.42
N ALA A 414 42.73 -67.00 13.68
CA ALA A 414 41.67 -66.41 12.88
C ALA A 414 41.11 -65.24 13.68
N ARG A 415 40.79 -64.11 13.04
CA ARG A 415 39.73 -63.24 13.54
C ARG A 415 38.77 -62.96 12.39
N ALA A 416 37.60 -63.56 12.49
CA ALA A 416 36.43 -63.16 11.73
C ALA A 416 35.50 -62.41 12.69
N ARG A 417 35.24 -61.15 12.33
CA ARG A 417 34.06 -60.31 12.61
C ARG A 417 34.11 -59.28 13.74
N ARG A 418 33.90 -58.04 13.27
CA ARG A 418 33.04 -56.94 13.74
C ARG A 418 33.58 -56.16 14.93
N ASP A 419 33.57 -54.82 14.91
CA ASP A 419 32.82 -53.90 14.04
C ASP A 419 33.67 -53.09 13.04
#